data_AF-A0A2H1FDQ3-F1
#
_entry.id   AF-A0A2H1FDQ3-F1
#
_cell.length_a   1.000
_cell.length_b   1.000
_cell.length_c   1.000
_cell.angle_alpha   90.00
_cell.angle_beta   90.00
_cell.angle_gamma   90.00
#
_symmetry.space_group_name_H-M   'P 1'
#
loop_
_entity.id
_entity.type
_entity.pdbx_description
1 polymer ?
#
loop_
_entity_poly.entity_id
_entity_poly.type
_entity_poly.pdbx_seq_one_letter_code
_entity_poly.pdbx_strand_id
1 'polypeptide(L)'
;MIYCNLHLVDKTFTVHRNKAGQNEKRNLDVSTGNDTREYPCVSCHTNCCKEYVIFVNAHDVYRLSIGLGLDPENFLDIYGAKDFDLGIKVKEGLVDLALKQKNDACTFLVESKDVFRCTVNEFKPGVCKSYPFQMKDGKLTQMSDKMCPADWNTREFETMMKTHLKKDDDEWKFYHDLILEWNKKHWMRKPLSAFLRFILYQVAHSVPFDSDTALSQ
;
A
#
# COMPACT_ATOMS: atom_id res chain seq x y z
N MET A 1 0.37 -16.87 0.19
CA MET A 1 0.79 -15.47 0.10
C MET A 1 -0.23 -14.76 -0.77
N ILE A 2 -1.02 -13.88 -0.18
CA ILE A 2 -2.13 -13.20 -0.86
C ILE A 2 -1.60 -11.81 -1.28
N TYR A 3 -1.87 -11.38 -2.51
CA TYR A 3 -1.30 -10.15 -3.05
C TYR A 3 -2.36 -9.06 -3.14
N CYS A 4 -2.07 -7.89 -2.57
CA CYS A 4 -2.89 -6.70 -2.73
C CYS A 4 -2.22 -5.80 -3.77
N ASN A 5 -2.53 -6.02 -5.04
CA ASN A 5 -2.21 -5.09 -6.13
C ASN A 5 -3.49 -4.36 -6.50
N LEU A 6 -3.76 -3.25 -5.85
CA LEU A 6 -4.53 -2.24 -6.56
C LEU A 6 -3.59 -1.80 -7.70
N HIS A 7 -3.91 -2.07 -8.98
CA HIS A 7 -3.84 -1.08 -10.08
C HIS A 7 -3.79 -1.59 -11.54
N LEU A 8 -4.30 -0.71 -12.41
CA LEU A 8 -4.21 -0.59 -13.88
C LEU A 8 -5.16 -1.45 -14.74
N VAL A 9 -6.17 -0.74 -15.27
CA VAL A 9 -6.75 -0.81 -16.64
C VAL A 9 -6.83 -2.22 -17.26
N ASP A 10 -8.05 -2.78 -17.28
CA ASP A 10 -8.51 -3.84 -18.20
C ASP A 10 -7.89 -5.25 -18.13
N LYS A 11 -7.27 -5.68 -17.02
CA LYS A 11 -6.99 -7.11 -16.83
C LYS A 11 -7.46 -7.61 -15.45
N THR A 12 -8.23 -8.69 -15.50
CA THR A 12 -8.87 -9.40 -14.41
C THR A 12 -7.92 -9.62 -13.22
N PHE A 13 -8.28 -9.04 -12.07
CA PHE A 13 -7.58 -9.23 -10.81
C PHE A 13 -7.66 -10.71 -10.38
N THR A 14 -6.51 -11.39 -10.33
CA THR A 14 -6.43 -12.76 -9.80
C THR A 14 -5.62 -12.75 -8.52
N VAL A 15 -6.31 -12.80 -7.39
CA VAL A 15 -5.69 -13.12 -6.10
C VAL A 15 -5.32 -14.59 -6.09
N HIS A 16 -4.04 -14.90 -6.23
CA HIS A 16 -3.54 -16.26 -6.09
C HIS A 16 -3.54 -16.67 -4.60
N ARG A 17 -4.51 -17.49 -4.19
CA ARG A 17 -4.48 -18.23 -2.91
C ARG A 17 -3.69 -19.52 -3.06
N ASN A 18 -2.78 -19.79 -2.12
CA ASN A 18 -2.42 -21.18 -1.80
C ASN A 18 -3.51 -21.72 -0.87
N LYS A 19 -4.21 -22.78 -1.29
CA LYS A 19 -5.30 -23.42 -0.54
C LYS A 19 -4.73 -24.18 0.67
N ALA A 20 -5.28 -23.91 1.85
CA ALA A 20 -5.45 -24.91 2.91
C ALA A 20 -6.58 -24.46 3.86
N GLY A 21 -7.60 -25.32 4.05
CA GLY A 21 -8.47 -25.35 5.24
C GLY A 21 -9.73 -24.47 5.25
N GLN A 22 -10.89 -25.11 5.24
CA GLN A 22 -12.21 -24.53 5.57
C GLN A 22 -12.47 -24.62 7.08
N ASN A 23 -13.32 -23.71 7.59
CA ASN A 23 -14.27 -23.77 8.74
C ASN A 23 -14.27 -22.42 9.46
N GLU A 24 -15.34 -21.85 10.02
CA GLU A 24 -16.79 -22.13 10.11
C GLU A 24 -17.40 -20.82 10.68
N LYS A 25 -18.62 -20.47 10.28
CA LYS A 25 -19.28 -19.20 10.62
C LYS A 25 -19.60 -19.11 12.11
N ARG A 26 -19.32 -17.96 12.75
CA ARG A 26 -20.03 -17.53 13.96
C ARG A 26 -20.44 -16.07 13.86
N ASN A 27 -21.75 -15.85 13.97
CA ASN A 27 -22.39 -14.55 14.15
C ASN A 27 -22.01 -13.97 15.51
N LEU A 28 -21.83 -12.66 15.58
CA LEU A 28 -22.04 -11.88 16.79
C LEU A 28 -22.61 -10.52 16.38
N ASP A 29 -23.88 -10.34 16.71
CA ASP A 29 -24.58 -9.05 16.72
C ASP A 29 -24.08 -8.20 17.89
N VAL A 30 -24.12 -6.88 17.69
CA VAL A 30 -24.80 -5.87 18.53
C VAL A 30 -24.03 -4.54 18.52
N SER A 31 -24.80 -3.50 18.24
CA SER A 31 -24.50 -2.07 18.27
C SER A 31 -24.36 -1.53 19.69
N THR A 32 -23.60 -0.44 19.85
CA THR A 32 -24.00 0.81 20.55
C THR A 32 -22.84 1.80 20.49
N GLY A 33 -23.17 3.07 20.25
CA GLY A 33 -22.21 4.12 19.94
C GLY A 33 -21.35 4.56 21.11
N ASN A 34 -20.11 4.94 20.79
CA ASN A 34 -19.43 6.07 21.41
C ASN A 34 -18.44 6.64 20.39
N ASP A 35 -18.47 7.96 20.19
CA ASP A 35 -17.62 8.70 19.24
C ASP A 35 -16.19 8.84 19.78
N THR A 36 -15.49 7.72 19.78
CA THR A 36 -14.04 7.69 19.64
C THR A 36 -13.82 6.85 18.41
N ARG A 37 -13.40 7.43 17.28
CA ARG A 37 -13.12 6.67 16.04
C ARG A 37 -11.94 5.75 16.29
N GLU A 38 -12.23 4.61 16.91
CA GLU A 38 -11.29 3.54 17.12
C GLU A 38 -10.89 3.04 15.74
N TYR A 39 -9.61 3.18 15.42
CA TYR A 39 -9.11 2.72 14.13
C TYR A 39 -9.41 1.22 14.00
N PRO A 40 -9.90 0.72 12.85
CA PRO A 40 -10.30 -0.68 12.71
C PRO A 40 -9.19 -1.68 13.07
N CYS A 41 -7.92 -1.30 12.92
CA CYS A 41 -6.78 -2.11 13.31
C CYS A 41 -6.66 -2.37 14.81
N VAL A 42 -7.25 -1.53 15.67
CA VAL A 42 -7.24 -1.66 17.13
C VAL A 42 -8.15 -2.79 17.59
N SER A 43 -9.31 -2.94 16.94
CA SER A 43 -10.36 -3.88 17.33
C SER A 43 -10.48 -5.11 16.41
N CYS A 44 -9.75 -5.17 15.28
CA CYS A 44 -9.72 -6.34 14.39
C CYS A 44 -8.44 -7.16 14.52
N HIS A 45 -8.47 -8.42 14.04
CA HIS A 45 -7.34 -9.36 14.08
C HIS A 45 -6.15 -9.00 13.16
N THR A 46 -6.22 -7.88 12.43
CA THR A 46 -5.18 -7.33 11.54
C THR A 46 -4.64 -8.30 10.49
N ASN A 47 -5.45 -9.26 10.03
CA ASN A 47 -5.05 -10.24 9.02
C ASN A 47 -4.54 -9.61 7.72
N CYS A 48 -5.04 -8.42 7.35
CA CYS A 48 -4.51 -7.69 6.19
C CYS A 48 -3.02 -7.32 6.35
N CYS A 49 -2.55 -7.04 7.57
CA CYS A 49 -1.14 -6.78 7.85
C CYS A 49 -0.31 -8.07 7.99
N LYS A 50 -0.94 -9.22 8.24
CA LYS A 50 -0.28 -10.51 8.45
C LYS A 50 -0.14 -11.33 7.16
N GLU A 51 -1.12 -11.23 6.27
CA GLU A 51 -1.22 -12.16 5.14
C GLU A 51 -0.95 -11.52 3.77
N TYR A 52 -1.15 -10.20 3.62
CA TYR A 52 -0.86 -9.52 2.36
C TYR A 52 0.62 -9.13 2.26
N VAL A 53 1.19 -9.36 1.08
CA VAL A 53 2.38 -8.62 0.64
C VAL A 53 1.92 -7.28 0.09
N ILE A 54 2.44 -6.21 0.68
CA ILE A 54 2.07 -4.83 0.34
C ILE A 54 3.13 -4.27 -0.61
N PHE A 55 2.82 -4.27 -1.91
CA PHE A 55 3.64 -3.57 -2.90
C PHE A 55 3.45 -2.06 -2.75
N VAL A 56 4.50 -1.32 -3.06
CA VAL A 56 4.54 0.14 -2.88
C VAL A 56 5.00 0.85 -4.14
N ASN A 57 4.46 2.04 -4.37
CA ASN A 57 4.88 2.94 -5.44
C ASN A 57 5.89 3.98 -4.94
N ALA A 58 6.44 4.81 -5.84
CA ALA A 58 7.42 5.83 -5.47
C ALA A 58 6.93 6.83 -4.41
N HIS A 59 5.64 7.21 -4.43
CA HIS A 59 5.08 8.14 -3.46
C HIS A 59 4.91 7.51 -2.08
N ASP A 60 4.60 6.20 -2.03
CA ASP A 60 4.59 5.42 -0.79
C ASP A 60 5.98 5.31 -0.18
N VAL A 61 6.99 5.03 -1.00
CA VAL A 61 8.39 5.03 -0.53
C VAL A 61 8.77 6.41 0.01
N TYR A 62 8.47 7.47 -0.72
CA TYR A 62 8.77 8.85 -0.31
C TYR A 62 8.08 9.23 1.01
N ARG A 63 6.77 9.02 1.13
CA ARG A 63 6.02 9.41 2.35
C ARG A 63 6.47 8.60 3.57
N LEU A 64 6.83 7.34 3.40
CA LEU A 64 7.37 6.50 4.48
C LEU A 64 8.77 6.97 4.89
N SER A 65 9.65 7.28 3.94
CA SER A 65 10.99 7.80 4.23
C SER A 65 10.92 9.10 5.04
N ILE A 66 10.09 10.05 4.61
CA ILE A 66 9.92 11.33 5.32
C ILE A 66 9.24 11.13 6.67
N GLY A 67 8.16 10.33 6.73
CA GLY A 67 7.41 10.11 7.97
C GLY A 67 8.20 9.35 9.05
N LEU A 68 9.14 8.48 8.66
CA LEU A 68 9.97 7.71 9.58
C LEU A 68 11.34 8.35 9.84
N GLY A 69 11.83 9.22 8.95
CA GLY A 69 13.23 9.65 8.95
C GLY A 69 14.21 8.51 8.67
N LEU A 70 13.79 7.53 7.85
CA LEU A 70 14.58 6.32 7.54
C LEU A 70 14.78 6.17 6.03
N ASP A 71 15.93 5.62 5.65
CA ASP A 71 16.18 5.23 4.26
C ASP A 71 15.27 4.07 3.85
N PRO A 72 14.80 4.02 2.58
CA PRO A 72 13.89 2.98 2.10
C PRO A 72 14.33 1.55 2.38
N GLU A 73 15.64 1.29 2.31
CA GLU A 73 16.25 -0.01 2.57
C GLU A 73 15.95 -0.55 3.99
N ASN A 74 15.56 0.31 4.94
CA ASN A 74 15.18 -0.11 6.28
C ASN A 74 13.82 -0.79 6.32
N PHE A 75 12.88 -0.40 5.43
CA PHE A 75 11.49 -0.85 5.47
C PHE A 75 11.00 -1.56 4.20
N LEU A 76 11.81 -1.60 3.14
CA LEU A 76 11.48 -2.29 1.88
C LEU A 76 12.22 -3.62 1.72
N ASP A 77 11.53 -4.57 1.09
CA ASP A 77 12.10 -5.81 0.56
C ASP A 77 11.93 -5.87 -0.96
N ILE A 78 12.74 -6.70 -1.62
CA ILE A 78 12.62 -6.98 -3.05
C ILE A 78 11.86 -8.29 -3.28
N TYR A 79 10.98 -8.26 -4.25
CA TYR A 79 10.31 -9.46 -4.77
C TYR A 79 10.65 -9.62 -6.24
N GLY A 80 10.69 -10.85 -6.74
CA GLY A 80 10.80 -11.06 -8.19
C GLY A 80 9.62 -10.41 -8.90
N ALA A 81 9.91 -9.65 -9.97
CA ALA A 81 8.86 -8.94 -10.69
C ALA A 81 7.81 -9.92 -11.23
N LYS A 82 6.54 -9.62 -11.00
CA LYS A 82 5.44 -10.48 -11.45
C LYS A 82 5.05 -10.23 -12.89
N ASP A 83 5.20 -8.98 -13.31
CA ASP A 83 5.01 -8.55 -14.67
C ASP A 83 6.35 -8.02 -15.18
N PHE A 84 6.88 -8.67 -16.24
CA PHE A 84 8.18 -8.31 -16.80
C PHE A 84 8.21 -6.89 -17.35
N ASP A 85 7.05 -6.36 -17.76
CA ASP A 85 6.91 -5.00 -18.30
C ASP A 85 6.86 -3.94 -17.19
N LEU A 86 6.51 -4.35 -15.96
CA LEU A 86 6.41 -3.46 -14.79
C LEU A 86 7.61 -3.59 -13.83
N GLY A 87 8.46 -4.60 -14.01
CA GLY A 87 9.60 -4.84 -13.12
C GLY A 87 10.72 -3.81 -13.24
N ILE A 88 11.37 -3.53 -12.11
CA ILE A 88 12.52 -2.63 -12.01
C ILE A 88 13.79 -3.39 -12.40
N LYS A 89 14.52 -2.92 -13.42
CA LYS A 89 15.79 -3.51 -13.87
C LYS A 89 16.96 -2.92 -13.09
N VAL A 90 17.45 -3.66 -12.11
CA VAL A 90 18.61 -3.30 -11.27
C VAL A 90 19.64 -4.41 -11.26
N LYS A 91 20.80 -4.19 -10.65
CA LYS A 91 21.89 -5.18 -10.56
C LYS A 91 21.45 -6.46 -9.83
N GLU A 92 20.53 -6.33 -8.89
CA GLU A 92 19.94 -7.39 -8.07
C GLU A 92 18.96 -8.27 -8.88
N GLY A 93 18.54 -7.81 -10.07
CA GLY A 93 17.65 -8.54 -10.96
C GLY A 93 16.49 -7.68 -11.44
N LEU A 94 15.44 -8.35 -11.91
CA LEU A 94 14.16 -7.75 -12.24
C LEU A 94 13.22 -7.89 -11.04
N VAL A 95 12.93 -6.79 -10.37
CA VAL A 95 12.30 -6.79 -9.05
C VAL A 95 11.13 -5.83 -8.93
N ASP A 96 10.26 -6.10 -7.96
CA ASP A 96 9.24 -5.20 -7.42
C ASP A 96 9.58 -4.84 -5.96
N LEU A 97 9.07 -3.70 -5.49
CA LEU A 97 9.24 -3.24 -4.11
C LEU A 97 8.01 -3.54 -3.26
N ALA A 98 8.23 -4.12 -2.09
CA ALA A 98 7.18 -4.34 -1.09
C ALA A 98 7.65 -3.96 0.31
N LEU A 99 6.70 -3.74 1.23
CA LEU A 99 7.02 -3.57 2.64
C LEU A 99 7.61 -4.86 3.22
N LYS A 100 8.65 -4.72 4.06
CA LYS A 100 9.21 -5.83 4.83
C LYS A 100 8.18 -6.47 5.73
N GLN A 101 8.34 -7.78 5.90
CA GLN A 101 7.66 -8.57 6.91
C GLN A 101 8.63 -8.82 8.07
N LYS A 102 8.14 -8.81 9.31
CA LYS A 102 8.85 -9.19 10.54
C LYS A 102 7.90 -10.05 11.37
N ASN A 103 8.35 -11.24 11.78
CA ASN A 103 7.53 -12.21 12.53
C ASN A 103 6.19 -12.51 11.82
N ASP A 104 6.25 -12.80 10.51
CA ASP A 104 5.08 -13.11 9.67
C ASP A 104 4.00 -12.01 9.62
N ALA A 105 4.37 -10.76 9.86
CA ALA A 105 3.50 -9.60 9.71
C ALA A 105 4.24 -8.36 9.22
N CYS A 106 3.50 -7.40 8.66
CA CYS A 106 4.06 -6.14 8.14
C CYS A 106 4.94 -5.50 9.21
N THR A 107 6.12 -5.03 8.83
CA THR A 107 7.12 -4.47 9.76
C THR A 107 6.59 -3.31 10.62
N PHE A 108 5.51 -2.66 10.20
CA PHE A 108 4.85 -1.56 10.91
C PHE A 108 3.70 -2.00 11.82
N LEU A 109 3.36 -3.29 11.86
CA LEU A 109 2.37 -3.82 12.80
C LEU A 109 3.05 -4.05 14.16
N VAL A 110 2.55 -3.37 15.19
CA VAL A 110 2.94 -3.59 16.58
C VAL A 110 1.78 -4.11 17.38
N GLU A 111 2.07 -5.02 18.32
CA GLU A 111 1.11 -5.59 19.26
C GLU A 111 1.50 -5.16 20.68
N SER A 112 0.53 -4.67 21.45
CA SER A 112 0.71 -4.33 22.86
C SER A 112 -0.58 -4.65 23.63
N LYS A 113 -0.50 -5.55 24.62
CA LYS A 113 -1.65 -5.99 25.43
C LYS A 113 -2.85 -6.40 24.56
N ASP A 114 -2.60 -7.26 23.58
CA ASP A 114 -3.58 -7.77 22.60
C ASP A 114 -4.21 -6.71 21.67
N VAL A 115 -3.68 -5.48 21.69
CA VAL A 115 -4.08 -4.41 20.77
C VAL A 115 -3.06 -4.27 19.65
N PHE A 116 -3.52 -4.38 18.42
CA PHE A 116 -2.69 -4.17 17.23
C PHE A 116 -2.75 -2.72 16.76
N ARG A 117 -1.61 -2.16 16.35
CA ARG A 117 -1.52 -0.81 15.78
C ARG A 117 -0.54 -0.77 14.62
N CYS A 118 -0.90 -0.02 13.58
CA CYS A 118 0.02 0.34 12.51
C CYS A 118 0.79 1.60 12.92
N THR A 119 2.12 1.50 13.04
CA THR A 119 2.96 2.63 13.48
C THR A 119 3.03 3.77 12.46
N VAL A 120 2.66 3.51 11.21
CA VAL A 120 2.66 4.50 10.11
C VAL A 120 1.26 4.89 9.67
N ASN A 121 0.23 4.74 10.52
CA ASN A 121 -1.17 4.92 10.12
C ASN A 121 -1.47 6.26 9.40
N GLU A 122 -0.85 7.35 9.83
CA GLU A 122 -1.07 8.70 9.29
C GLU A 122 -0.48 8.90 7.88
N PHE A 123 0.55 8.13 7.52
CA PHE A 123 1.25 8.24 6.24
C PHE A 123 1.46 6.86 5.60
N LYS A 124 0.52 5.94 5.86
CA LYS A 124 0.53 4.57 5.31
C LYS A 124 0.41 4.58 3.77
N PRO A 125 0.86 3.50 3.11
CA PRO A 125 0.73 3.36 1.66
C PRO A 125 -0.71 3.52 1.16
N GLY A 126 -0.86 3.98 -0.08
CA GLY A 126 -2.16 4.19 -0.72
C GLY A 126 -3.07 2.95 -0.70
N VAL A 127 -2.50 1.78 -0.99
CA VAL A 127 -3.20 0.49 -0.93
C VAL A 127 -3.74 0.17 0.49
N CYS A 128 -2.97 0.46 1.54
CA CYS A 128 -3.40 0.27 2.93
C CYS A 128 -4.45 1.31 3.36
N LYS A 129 -4.42 2.50 2.75
CA LYS A 129 -5.39 3.58 3.02
C LYS A 129 -6.75 3.30 2.39
N SER A 130 -6.75 2.71 1.20
CA SER A 130 -7.97 2.44 0.44
C SER A 130 -8.58 1.07 0.77
N TYR A 131 -7.84 0.16 1.41
CA TYR A 131 -8.37 -1.13 1.83
C TYR A 131 -9.57 -1.00 2.81
N PRO A 132 -10.67 -1.77 2.64
CA PRO A 132 -10.90 -2.86 1.69
C PRO A 132 -11.70 -2.45 0.44
N PHE A 133 -11.67 -1.16 0.07
CA PHE A 133 -12.47 -0.62 -1.03
C PHE A 133 -11.75 -0.74 -2.38
N GLN A 134 -12.53 -0.81 -3.45
CA GLN A 134 -12.06 -0.79 -4.83
C GLN A 134 -13.11 -0.15 -5.74
N MET A 135 -12.67 0.37 -6.89
CA MET A 135 -13.57 0.75 -7.98
C MET A 135 -13.84 -0.47 -8.87
N LYS A 136 -15.11 -0.82 -9.06
CA LYS A 136 -15.54 -1.87 -10.00
C LYS A 136 -16.71 -1.33 -10.82
N ASP A 137 -16.57 -1.36 -12.15
CA ASP A 137 -17.58 -0.86 -13.09
C ASP A 137 -18.04 0.58 -12.78
N GLY A 138 -17.08 1.45 -12.41
CA GLY A 138 -17.34 2.85 -12.05
C GLY A 138 -17.99 3.07 -10.67
N LYS A 139 -18.21 2.01 -9.90
CA LYS A 139 -18.83 2.07 -8.56
C LYS A 139 -17.84 1.70 -7.47
N LEU A 140 -17.97 2.36 -6.32
CA LEU A 140 -17.23 1.96 -5.13
C LEU A 140 -17.82 0.66 -4.58
N THR A 141 -16.98 -0.35 -4.43
CA THR A 141 -17.35 -1.64 -3.84
C THR A 141 -16.32 -2.04 -2.80
N GLN A 142 -16.66 -3.01 -1.97
CA GLN A 142 -15.66 -3.71 -1.15
C GLN A 142 -15.14 -4.92 -1.92
N MET A 143 -13.86 -5.23 -1.78
CA MET A 143 -13.27 -6.44 -2.38
C MET A 143 -14.01 -7.69 -1.89
N SER A 144 -14.36 -8.60 -2.80
CA SER A 144 -15.12 -9.82 -2.47
C SER A 144 -14.33 -10.82 -1.62
N ASP A 145 -13.00 -10.79 -1.75
CA ASP A 145 -12.05 -11.68 -1.07
C ASP A 145 -11.23 -10.94 0.00
N LYS A 146 -11.75 -9.81 0.50
CA LYS A 146 -11.17 -9.08 1.62
C LYS A 146 -11.08 -9.99 2.86
N MET A 147 -9.97 -9.86 3.58
CA MET A 147 -9.82 -10.35 4.95
C MET A 147 -10.48 -9.45 5.99
N CYS A 148 -10.82 -8.21 5.63
CA CYS A 148 -11.53 -7.29 6.50
C CYS A 148 -12.92 -7.86 6.82
N PRO A 149 -13.23 -8.15 8.09
CA PRO A 149 -14.53 -8.72 8.45
C PRO A 149 -15.66 -7.69 8.42
N ALA A 150 -15.33 -6.40 8.47
CA ALA A 150 -16.32 -5.33 8.50
C ALA A 150 -17.05 -5.20 7.16
N ASP A 151 -18.37 -5.01 7.24
CA ASP A 151 -19.20 -4.67 6.10
C ASP A 151 -19.45 -3.15 6.07
N TRP A 152 -18.60 -2.45 5.34
CA TRP A 152 -18.62 -1.00 5.25
C TRP A 152 -19.78 -0.48 4.39
N ASN A 153 -20.50 0.54 4.87
CA ASN A 153 -21.48 1.26 4.07
C ASN A 153 -20.78 2.08 2.99
N THR A 154 -20.68 1.55 1.77
CA THR A 154 -19.93 2.19 0.68
C THR A 154 -20.43 3.59 0.32
N ARG A 155 -21.70 3.91 0.57
CA ARG A 155 -22.26 5.25 0.31
C ARG A 155 -21.66 6.32 1.21
N GLU A 156 -21.43 6.00 2.49
CA GLU A 156 -20.83 6.95 3.44
C GLU A 156 -19.36 7.25 3.11
N PHE A 157 -18.66 6.26 2.55
CA PHE A 157 -17.23 6.37 2.22
C PHE A 157 -16.98 6.78 0.77
N GLU A 158 -18.03 6.93 -0.05
CA GLU A 158 -17.92 7.04 -1.51
C GLU A 158 -17.00 8.18 -1.94
N THR A 159 -17.27 9.40 -1.48
CA THR A 159 -16.50 10.59 -1.86
C THR A 159 -15.04 10.46 -1.42
N MET A 160 -14.80 10.10 -0.15
CA MET A 160 -13.45 10.00 0.41
C MET A 160 -12.63 8.91 -0.30
N MET A 161 -13.21 7.72 -0.46
CA MET A 161 -12.51 6.57 -1.07
C MET A 161 -12.30 6.77 -2.56
N LYS A 162 -13.24 7.35 -3.31
CA LYS A 162 -13.01 7.69 -4.72
C LYS A 162 -11.80 8.60 -4.88
N THR A 163 -11.64 9.61 -4.02
CA THR A 163 -10.46 10.48 -4.03
C THR A 163 -9.18 9.71 -3.71
N HIS A 164 -9.18 8.84 -2.70
CA HIS A 164 -7.99 8.05 -2.34
C HIS A 164 -7.61 7.04 -3.43
N LEU A 165 -8.59 6.30 -3.96
CA LEU A 165 -8.39 5.32 -5.03
C LEU A 165 -7.89 6.00 -6.31
N LYS A 166 -8.45 7.16 -6.66
CA LYS A 166 -7.97 7.94 -7.81
C LYS A 166 -6.54 8.44 -7.60
N LYS A 167 -6.24 8.97 -6.41
CA LYS A 167 -4.88 9.44 -6.10
C LYS A 167 -3.87 8.30 -6.19
N ASP A 168 -4.19 7.15 -5.61
CA ASP A 168 -3.36 5.94 -5.69
C ASP A 168 -3.13 5.54 -7.17
N ASP A 169 -4.14 5.71 -8.04
CA ASP A 169 -4.03 5.49 -9.50
C ASP A 169 -3.09 6.42 -10.23
N ASP A 170 -3.18 7.69 -9.91
CA ASP A 170 -2.26 8.67 -10.50
C ASP A 170 -0.82 8.43 -9.99
N GLU A 171 -0.64 8.03 -8.72
CA GLU A 171 0.67 7.71 -8.14
C GLU A 171 1.32 6.43 -8.70
N TRP A 172 0.52 5.38 -8.96
CA TRP A 172 1.01 4.15 -9.61
C TRP A 172 1.37 4.37 -11.08
N LYS A 173 0.60 5.17 -11.82
CA LYS A 173 0.93 5.56 -13.20
C LYS A 173 2.25 6.33 -13.25
N PHE A 174 2.41 7.31 -12.36
CA PHE A 174 3.67 8.04 -12.23
C PHE A 174 4.84 7.10 -11.94
N TYR A 175 4.66 6.16 -11.02
CA TYR A 175 5.70 5.20 -10.70
C TYR A 175 6.06 4.28 -11.88
N HIS A 176 5.06 3.85 -12.66
CA HIS A 176 5.28 3.10 -13.88
C HIS A 176 6.13 3.89 -14.89
N ASP A 177 5.83 5.17 -15.11
CA ASP A 177 6.60 6.03 -16.01
C ASP A 177 8.06 6.16 -15.55
N LEU A 178 8.30 6.26 -14.23
CA LEU A 178 9.65 6.27 -13.66
C LEU A 178 10.40 4.94 -13.90
N ILE A 179 9.71 3.81 -13.79
CA ILE A 179 10.29 2.48 -14.08
C ILE A 179 10.67 2.38 -15.55
N LEU A 180 9.80 2.83 -16.47
CA LEU A 180 10.09 2.84 -17.90
C LEU A 180 11.30 3.74 -18.21
N GLU A 181 11.37 4.93 -17.62
CA GLU A 181 12.50 5.84 -17.77
C GLU A 181 13.81 5.21 -17.26
N TRP A 182 13.77 4.67 -16.04
CA TRP A 182 14.91 4.02 -15.40
C TRP A 182 15.43 2.86 -16.24
N ASN A 183 14.52 1.95 -16.63
CA ASN A 183 14.83 0.75 -17.39
C ASN A 183 15.46 1.07 -18.75
N LYS A 184 15.01 2.16 -19.40
CA LYS A 184 15.56 2.65 -20.67
C LYS A 184 16.99 3.21 -20.51
N LYS A 185 17.28 3.90 -19.41
CA LYS A 185 18.56 4.62 -19.20
C LYS A 185 19.66 3.76 -18.58
N HIS A 186 19.33 2.86 -17.66
CA HIS A 186 20.31 2.27 -16.74
C HIS A 186 20.49 0.75 -16.87
N TRP A 187 19.63 0.07 -17.64
CA TRP A 187 19.63 -1.38 -17.93
C TRP A 187 20.53 -2.25 -17.02
N MET A 188 20.00 -2.71 -15.88
CA MET A 188 20.63 -3.64 -14.91
C MET A 188 22.07 -3.33 -14.43
N ARG A 189 22.63 -2.16 -14.78
CA ARG A 189 24.00 -1.80 -14.38
C ARG A 189 24.08 -1.14 -13.02
N LYS A 190 22.97 -0.56 -12.56
CA LYS A 190 22.91 0.23 -11.33
C LYS A 190 22.23 -0.59 -10.21
N PRO A 191 22.71 -0.47 -8.96
CA PRO A 191 22.10 -1.16 -7.82
C PRO A 191 20.74 -0.54 -7.47
N LEU A 192 19.93 -1.29 -6.72
CA LEU A 192 18.62 -0.83 -6.25
C LEU A 192 18.68 0.51 -5.52
N SER A 193 19.71 0.72 -4.69
CA SER A 193 19.87 1.99 -3.97
C SER A 193 19.96 3.21 -4.89
N ALA A 194 20.47 3.05 -6.11
CA ALA A 194 20.47 4.12 -7.10
C ALA A 194 19.07 4.39 -7.68
N PHE A 195 18.26 3.34 -7.87
CA PHE A 195 16.85 3.50 -8.26
C PHE A 195 16.04 4.18 -7.15
N LEU A 196 16.25 3.77 -5.89
CA LEU A 196 15.57 4.36 -4.73
C LEU A 196 15.87 5.87 -4.62
N ARG A 197 17.14 6.28 -4.78
CA ARG A 197 17.49 7.72 -4.85
C ARG A 197 16.83 8.44 -6.02
N PHE A 198 16.75 7.79 -7.19
CA PHE A 198 16.11 8.35 -8.37
C PHE A 198 14.62 8.62 -8.12
N ILE A 199 13.86 7.65 -7.62
CA ILE A 199 12.43 7.84 -7.39
C ILE A 199 12.13 8.84 -6.26
N LEU A 200 12.94 8.85 -5.19
CA LEU A 200 12.80 9.84 -4.12
C LEU A 200 13.03 11.26 -4.63
N TYR A 201 14.06 11.46 -5.46
CA TYR A 201 14.32 12.75 -6.10
C TYR A 201 13.14 13.19 -6.99
N GLN A 202 12.61 12.29 -7.82
CA GLN A 202 11.53 12.62 -8.73
C GLN A 202 10.24 13.01 -8.00
N VAL A 203 9.87 12.27 -6.94
CA VAL A 203 8.70 12.62 -6.13
C VAL A 203 8.89 13.96 -5.42
N ALA A 204 10.08 14.22 -4.87
CA ALA A 204 10.38 15.49 -4.21
C ALA A 204 10.24 16.71 -5.13
N HIS A 205 10.51 16.54 -6.43
CA HIS A 205 10.43 17.61 -7.44
C HIS A 205 9.13 17.60 -8.25
N SER A 206 8.25 16.62 -8.05
CA SER A 206 6.91 16.59 -8.65
C SER A 206 5.85 17.22 -7.74
N VAL A 207 6.12 17.33 -6.43
CA VAL A 207 5.27 18.09 -5.50
C VAL A 207 5.52 19.58 -5.73
N PRO A 208 4.49 20.39 -6.03
CA PRO A 208 4.65 21.85 -6.09
C PRO A 208 5.25 22.34 -4.79
N PHE A 209 6.27 23.19 -4.88
CA PHE A 209 6.80 23.90 -3.73
C PHE A 209 5.70 24.84 -3.22
N ASP A 210 4.96 24.44 -2.17
CA ASP A 210 4.07 25.36 -1.46
C ASP A 210 4.96 26.41 -0.77
N SER A 211 5.02 27.60 -1.35
CA SER A 211 5.78 28.74 -0.84
C SER A 211 5.16 29.40 0.40
N ASP A 212 4.12 28.82 1.01
CA ASP A 212 3.28 29.51 1.99
C ASP A 212 3.48 29.08 3.45
N THR A 213 4.59 28.41 3.80
CA THR A 213 4.93 28.11 5.21
C THR A 213 6.21 28.77 5.71
N ALA A 214 6.58 29.91 5.12
CA ALA A 214 7.61 30.79 5.66
C ALA A 214 7.09 32.23 5.70
N LEU A 215 6.21 32.53 6.66
CA LEU A 215 6.03 33.85 7.31
C LEU A 215 4.93 33.74 8.39
N SER A 216 5.31 33.24 9.56
CA SER A 216 4.75 33.73 10.82
C SER A 216 5.90 33.82 11.82
N GLN A 217 6.53 35.00 11.81
CA GLN A 217 7.19 35.55 12.99
C GLN A 217 6.12 35.98 13.98
#